data_AF-A0A285P4H2-F1
#
_entry.id   AF-A0A285P4H2-F1
#
_cell.length_a   1.000
_cell.length_b   1.000
_cell.length_c   1.000
_cell.angle_alpha   90.00
_cell.angle_beta   90.00
_cell.angle_gamma   90.00
#
_symmetry.space_group_name_H-M   'P 1'
#
loop_
_entity.id
_entity.type
_entity.pdbx_description
1 polymer ?
#
loop_
_entity_poly.entity_id
_entity_poly.type
_entity_poly.pdbx_seq_one_letter_code
_entity_poly.pdbx_strand_id
1 'polypeptide(L)'
;MDEREQIKFHISEIAKLMGLAEPVGFMLSYEVGDVWIDVYVERGEDEWQNKTYTISVPKNKGDKLKSFVESAGGNTWDMMADGERVYASLTQEDWEQVSASIMNLL
;
A
#
# COMPACT_ATOMS: atom_id res chain seq x y z
N MET A 1 15.90 -16.44 14.92
CA MET A 1 15.06 -16.34 13.72
C MET A 1 15.13 -14.89 13.29
N ASP A 2 15.69 -14.66 12.11
CA ASP A 2 15.79 -13.32 11.53
C ASP A 2 14.38 -12.72 11.38
N GLU A 3 14.21 -11.40 11.56
CA GLU A 3 12.89 -10.73 11.52
C GLU A 3 12.13 -11.04 10.22
N ARG A 4 12.87 -11.18 9.12
CA ARG A 4 12.34 -11.54 7.79
C ARG A 4 11.76 -12.96 7.76
N GLU A 5 12.45 -13.91 8.39
CA GLU A 5 11.95 -15.28 8.55
C GLU A 5 10.67 -15.32 9.40
N GLN A 6 10.55 -14.45 10.40
CA GLN A 6 9.34 -14.38 11.24
C GLN A 6 8.11 -13.96 10.44
N ILE A 7 8.22 -12.95 9.58
CA ILE A 7 7.09 -12.49 8.75
C ILE A 7 6.64 -13.60 7.79
N LYS A 8 7.58 -14.27 7.10
CA LYS A 8 7.29 -15.42 6.22
C LYS A 8 6.57 -16.55 6.96
N PHE A 9 7.06 -16.89 8.14
CA PHE A 9 6.43 -17.89 9.00
C PHE A 9 5.00 -17.49 9.37
N HIS A 10 4.80 -16.27 9.88
CA HIS A 10 3.48 -15.83 10.36
C HIS A 10 2.44 -15.71 9.25
N ILE A 11 2.80 -15.18 8.08
CA ILE A 11 1.88 -15.12 6.93
C ILE A 11 1.46 -16.52 6.48
N SER A 12 2.40 -17.47 6.46
CA SER A 12 2.12 -18.86 6.10
C SER A 12 1.18 -19.54 7.10
N GLU A 13 1.39 -19.32 8.40
CA GLU A 13 0.51 -19.87 9.43
C GLU A 13 -0.88 -19.24 9.42
N ILE A 14 -1.00 -17.93 9.18
CA ILE A 14 -2.30 -17.26 9.00
C ILE A 14 -3.04 -17.86 7.81
N ALA A 15 -2.40 -17.97 6.65
CA ALA A 15 -3.01 -18.54 5.45
C ALA A 15 -3.52 -19.96 5.69
N LYS A 16 -2.71 -20.79 6.34
CA LYS A 16 -3.05 -22.17 6.72
C LYS A 16 -4.23 -22.23 7.70
N LEU A 17 -4.24 -21.40 8.74
CA LEU A 17 -5.36 -21.33 9.69
C LEU A 17 -6.67 -20.91 9.03
N MET A 18 -6.58 -20.09 7.97
CA MET A 18 -7.73 -19.67 7.17
C MET A 18 -8.11 -20.68 6.06
N GLY A 19 -7.37 -21.79 5.92
CA GLY A 19 -7.60 -22.78 4.86
C GLY A 19 -7.28 -22.28 3.46
N LEU A 20 -6.40 -21.28 3.35
CA LEU A 20 -5.96 -20.71 2.07
C LEU A 20 -4.78 -21.49 1.49
N ALA A 21 -4.61 -21.38 0.18
CA ALA A 21 -3.39 -21.83 -0.49
C ALA A 21 -2.19 -21.01 -0.03
N GLU A 22 -0.99 -21.54 -0.27
CA GLU A 22 0.25 -20.85 0.04
C GLU A 22 0.32 -19.50 -0.71
N PRO A 23 0.45 -18.36 -0.01
CA PRO A 23 0.37 -17.05 -0.64
C PRO A 23 1.63 -16.75 -1.47
N VAL A 24 1.41 -16.28 -2.69
CA VAL A 24 2.44 -15.67 -3.57
C VAL A 24 2.58 -14.16 -3.33
N GLY A 25 1.68 -13.60 -2.54
CA GLY A 25 1.58 -12.19 -2.17
C GLY A 25 0.53 -12.03 -1.08
N PHE A 26 0.57 -10.92 -0.36
CA PHE A 26 -0.51 -10.55 0.56
C PHE A 26 -0.74 -9.04 0.51
N MET A 27 -1.93 -8.63 0.95
CA MET A 27 -2.31 -7.23 1.06
C MET A 27 -2.58 -6.90 2.52
N LEU A 28 -1.96 -5.84 3.01
CA LEU A 28 -2.29 -5.24 4.30
C LEU A 28 -3.07 -3.96 4.06
N SER A 29 -4.32 -3.96 4.48
CA SER A 29 -5.18 -2.77 4.43
C SER A 29 -5.27 -2.16 5.81
N TYR A 30 -5.03 -0.85 5.90
CA TYR A 30 -5.27 -0.09 7.11
C TYR A 30 -5.87 1.28 6.80
N GLU A 31 -6.63 1.78 7.76
CA GLU A 31 -7.35 3.04 7.63
C GLU A 31 -6.84 4.05 8.66
N VAL A 32 -6.68 5.30 8.23
CA VAL A 32 -6.33 6.41 9.10
C VAL A 32 -7.23 7.59 8.75
N GLY A 33 -8.17 7.94 9.64
CA GLY A 33 -9.19 8.93 9.34
C GLY A 33 -10.09 8.49 8.17
N ASP A 34 -10.15 9.28 7.11
CA ASP A 34 -10.85 8.97 5.86
C ASP A 34 -9.92 8.45 4.74
N VAL A 35 -8.63 8.28 5.05
CA VAL A 35 -7.60 7.76 4.14
C VAL A 35 -7.49 6.24 4.33
N TRP A 36 -7.53 5.50 3.22
CA TRP A 36 -7.26 4.06 3.22
C TRP A 36 -5.92 3.81 2.54
N ILE A 37 -5.14 2.90 3.11
CA ILE A 37 -3.82 2.53 2.60
C ILE A 37 -3.77 1.01 2.49
N ASP A 38 -3.61 0.54 1.25
CA ASP A 38 -3.39 -0.86 0.94
C ASP A 38 -1.93 -1.06 0.58
N VAL A 39 -1.26 -1.99 1.26
CA VAL A 39 0.13 -2.37 1.00
C VAL A 39 0.14 -3.78 0.45
N TYR A 40 0.33 -3.90 -0.85
CA TYR A 40 0.57 -5.18 -1.48
C TYR A 40 2.05 -5.54 -1.37
N VAL A 41 2.34 -6.78 -0.99
CA VAL A 41 3.69 -7.30 -0.83
C VAL A 41 3.81 -8.64 -1.54
N GLU A 42 4.84 -8.80 -2.37
CA GLU A 42 5.09 -10.01 -3.14
C GLU A 42 6.00 -10.98 -2.40
N ARG A 43 5.78 -12.27 -2.63
CA ARG A 43 6.69 -13.31 -2.16
C ARG A 43 7.90 -13.40 -3.08
N GLY A 44 9.07 -13.06 -2.56
CA GLY A 44 10.35 -13.45 -3.16
C GLY A 44 10.77 -14.87 -2.75
N GLU A 45 11.92 -15.30 -3.26
CA GLU A 45 12.50 -16.62 -2.93
C GLU A 45 12.78 -16.74 -1.42
N ASP A 46 13.47 -15.74 -0.87
CA ASP A 46 13.91 -15.74 0.53
C ASP A 46 13.08 -14.81 1.42
N GLU A 47 12.53 -13.72 0.87
CA GLU A 47 11.83 -12.70 1.65
C GLU A 47 10.62 -12.08 0.94
N TRP A 48 9.81 -11.35 1.71
CA TRP A 48 8.72 -10.54 1.19
C TRP A 48 9.28 -9.21 0.67
N GLN A 49 9.00 -8.88 -0.58
CA GLN A 49 9.60 -7.77 -1.31
C GLN A 49 8.59 -7.07 -2.24
N ASN A 50 9.06 -6.09 -3.02
CA ASN A 50 8.26 -5.36 -4.02
C ASN A 50 6.96 -4.78 -3.48
N LYS A 51 7.06 -3.89 -2.48
CA LYS A 51 5.89 -3.28 -1.87
C LYS A 51 5.25 -2.25 -2.80
N THR A 52 3.95 -2.39 -3.03
CA THR A 52 3.13 -1.39 -3.74
C THR A 52 2.12 -0.81 -2.77
N TYR A 53 2.09 0.52 -2.67
CA TYR A 53 1.22 1.26 -1.76
C TYR A 53 0.10 1.89 -2.56
N THR A 54 -1.14 1.51 -2.30
CA THR A 54 -2.32 2.16 -2.88
C THR A 54 -3.00 3.02 -1.82
N ILE A 55 -3.01 4.32 -2.06
CA ILE A 55 -3.67 5.29 -1.19
C ILE A 55 -5.01 5.63 -1.81
N SER A 56 -6.07 5.56 -1.01
CA SER A 56 -7.39 5.97 -1.40
C SER A 56 -7.88 7.08 -0.48
N VAL A 57 -8.40 8.16 -1.05
CA VAL A 57 -8.99 9.30 -0.31
C VAL A 57 -10.38 9.63 -0.86
N PRO A 58 -11.26 10.29 -0.09
CA PRO A 58 -12.52 10.78 -0.64
C PRO A 58 -12.28 11.82 -1.73
N LYS A 59 -13.19 11.92 -2.70
CA LYS A 59 -13.04 12.80 -3.88
C LYS A 59 -12.71 14.26 -3.57
N ASN A 60 -13.25 14.82 -2.50
CA ASN A 60 -12.97 16.19 -2.08
C ASN A 60 -11.50 16.41 -1.64
N LYS A 61 -10.74 15.34 -1.38
CA LYS A 61 -9.30 15.35 -1.11
C LYS A 61 -8.45 14.90 -2.31
N GLY A 62 -9.08 14.51 -3.43
CA GLY A 62 -8.41 13.97 -4.62
C GLY A 62 -7.37 14.90 -5.22
N ASP A 63 -7.68 16.20 -5.34
CA ASP A 63 -6.72 17.19 -5.86
C ASP A 63 -5.49 17.32 -4.96
N LYS A 64 -5.66 17.23 -3.64
CA LYS A 64 -4.53 17.24 -2.69
C LYS A 64 -3.66 15.99 -2.85
N LEU A 65 -4.28 14.82 -2.95
CA LEU A 65 -3.56 13.57 -3.20
C LEU A 65 -2.74 13.68 -4.50
N LYS A 66 -3.35 14.22 -5.57
CA LYS A 66 -2.68 14.45 -6.84
C LYS A 66 -1.44 15.33 -6.68
N SER A 67 -1.56 16.48 -6.01
CA SER A 67 -0.41 17.36 -5.77
C SER A 67 0.71 16.70 -4.98
N PHE A 68 0.40 15.82 -4.02
CA PHE A 68 1.43 15.07 -3.29
C PHE A 68 2.17 14.08 -4.18
N VAL A 69 1.44 13.31 -4.99
CA VAL A 69 2.03 12.37 -5.95
C VAL A 69 2.95 13.11 -6.94
N GLU A 70 2.50 14.23 -7.50
CA GLU A 70 3.32 15.06 -8.41
C GLU A 70 4.58 15.60 -7.73
N SER A 71 4.48 16.01 -6.46
CA SER A 71 5.60 16.59 -5.72
C SER A 71 6.75 15.61 -5.44
N ALA A 72 6.48 14.31 -5.42
CA ALA A 72 7.50 13.28 -5.30
C ALA A 72 7.98 12.72 -6.63
N GLY A 73 7.61 13.34 -7.75
CA GLY A 73 7.95 12.84 -9.08
C GLY A 73 7.17 11.60 -9.49
N GLY A 74 6.14 11.24 -8.72
CA GLY A 74 5.23 10.15 -9.03
C GLY A 74 4.35 10.46 -10.24
N ASN A 75 3.99 9.42 -10.97
CA ASN A 75 3.15 9.54 -12.15
C ASN A 75 1.65 9.63 -11.78
N THR A 76 1.01 10.76 -12.04
CA THR A 76 -0.43 10.93 -11.77
C THR A 76 -1.34 10.38 -12.85
N TRP A 77 -0.80 9.90 -13.96
CA TRP A 77 -1.57 9.20 -14.99
C TRP A 77 -2.18 7.88 -14.48
N ASP A 78 -1.57 7.29 -13.46
CA ASP A 78 -2.01 6.03 -12.84
C ASP A 78 -3.04 6.25 -11.72
N MET A 79 -3.45 7.51 -11.48
CA MET A 79 -4.51 7.80 -10.53
C MET A 79 -5.87 7.39 -11.08
N MET A 80 -6.58 6.58 -10.32
CA MET A 80 -7.94 6.14 -10.64
C MET A 80 -8.95 6.90 -9.77
N ALA A 81 -10.19 7.02 -10.23
CA ALA A 81 -11.27 7.57 -9.43
C ALA A 81 -12.56 6.79 -9.70
N ASP A 82 -13.33 6.51 -8.65
CA ASP A 82 -14.63 5.86 -8.76
C ASP A 82 -15.77 6.85 -8.43
N GLY A 83 -16.93 6.36 -7.97
CA GLY A 83 -18.04 7.22 -7.56
C GLY A 83 -17.70 8.18 -6.42
N GLU A 84 -16.84 7.76 -5.48
CA GLU A 84 -16.70 8.38 -4.16
C GLU A 84 -15.25 8.72 -3.79
N ARG A 85 -14.27 8.01 -4.38
CA ARG A 85 -12.87 8.05 -3.96
C ARG A 85 -11.92 8.25 -5.14
N VAL A 86 -10.71 8.68 -4.80
CA VAL A 86 -9.55 8.84 -5.69
C VAL A 86 -8.42 7.98 -5.15
N TYR A 87 -7.73 7.29 -6.05
CA TYR A 87 -6.72 6.28 -5.76
C TYR A 87 -5.40 6.69 -6.39
N ALA A 88 -4.30 6.45 -5.69
CA ALA A 88 -2.95 6.55 -6.23
C ALA A 88 -2.15 5.32 -5.80
N SER A 89 -1.58 4.61 -6.77
CA SER A 89 -0.66 3.50 -6.51
C SER A 89 0.77 4.01 -6.65
N LEU A 90 1.59 3.71 -5.65
CA LEU A 90 2.95 4.19 -5.50
C LEU A 90 3.90 3.01 -5.32
N THR A 91 5.09 3.13 -5.88
CA THR A 91 6.19 2.23 -5.55
C THR A 91 6.64 2.46 -4.10
N GLN A 92 7.43 1.53 -3.57
CA GLN A 92 8.04 1.73 -2.24
C GLN A 92 8.90 3.00 -2.18
N GLU A 93 9.67 3.29 -3.24
CA GLU A 93 10.53 4.48 -3.30
C GLU A 93 9.70 5.76 -3.25
N ASP A 94 8.64 5.85 -4.05
CA ASP A 94 7.76 7.02 -4.05
C ASP A 94 7.08 7.19 -2.69
N TRP A 95 6.56 6.08 -2.13
CA TRP A 95 5.90 6.08 -0.82
C TRP A 95 6.81 6.62 0.28
N GLU A 96 8.07 6.19 0.34
CA GLU A 96 9.02 6.66 1.35
C GLU A 96 9.24 8.18 1.28
N GLN A 97 9.13 8.78 0.09
CA GLN A 97 9.23 10.23 -0.09
C GLN A 97 7.96 10.99 0.34
N VAL A 98 6.77 10.42 0.09
CA VAL A 98 5.48 11.12 0.31
C VAL A 98 4.78 10.77 1.62
N SER A 99 5.12 9.65 2.26
CA SER A 99 4.36 9.08 3.39
C SER A 99 4.13 10.11 4.51
N ALA A 100 5.17 10.86 4.91
CA ALA A 100 5.04 11.91 5.92
C ALA A 100 4.08 13.03 5.50
N SER A 101 4.07 13.40 4.23
CA SER A 101 3.19 14.43 3.67
C SER A 101 1.75 13.94 3.51
N ILE A 102 1.54 12.68 3.13
CA ILE A 102 0.21 12.06 3.05
C ILE A 102 -0.42 11.96 4.43
N MET A 103 0.37 11.68 5.47
CA MET A 103 -0.16 11.68 6.84
C MET A 103 -0.62 13.07 7.30
N ASN A 104 -0.21 14.16 6.62
CA ASN A 104 -0.76 15.50 6.83
C ASN A 104 -2.08 15.77 6.07
N LEU A 105 -2.62 14.78 5.32
CA LEU A 105 -3.99 14.83 4.78
C LEU A 105 -5.07 14.53 5.83
N LEU A 106 -4.65 14.02 7.00
CA LEU A 106 -5.46 13.77 8.18
C LEU A 106 -5.90 15.09 8.82
#